data_AF-A0A699VFD4-F1
#
_entry.id   AF-A0A699VFD4-F1
#
_cell.length_a   1.000
_cell.length_b   1.000
_cell.length_c   1.000
_cell.angle_alpha   90.00
_cell.angle_beta   90.00
_cell.angle_gamma   90.00
#
_symmetry.space_group_name_H-M   'P 1'
#
loop_
_entity.id
_entity.type
_entity.pdbx_description
1 polymer ?
#
loop_
_entity_poly.entity_id
_entity_poly.type
_entity_poly.pdbx_seq_one_letter_code
_entity_poly.pdbx_strand_id
1 'polypeptide(L)' 'MVRFGNNDFAVIAGYGDVVIGSMTIKKVYYVNRLGHNLFSVGQFCDKGLEVTFRKSTCFVRNEDGVDLLT' A
#
# COMPACT_ATOMS: atom_id res chain seq x y z
N MET A 1 -8.08 -15.49 -3.93
CA MET A 1 -8.12 -15.60 -2.45
C MET A 1 -6.74 -15.22 -1.92
N VAL A 2 -6.68 -14.52 -0.79
CA VAL A 2 -5.44 -14.12 -0.12
C VAL A 2 -5.33 -14.91 1.18
N ARG A 3 -4.12 -15.33 1.53
CA ARG A 3 -3.79 -15.93 2.84
C ARG A 3 -3.13 -14.86 3.71
N PHE A 4 -3.64 -14.69 4.92
CA PHE A 4 -3.05 -13.79 5.91
C PHE A 4 -1.93 -14.48 6.69
N GLY A 5 -1.12 -13.69 7.40
CA GLY A 5 -0.02 -14.21 8.22
C GLY A 5 -0.47 -15.13 9.37
N ASN A 6 -1.75 -15.05 9.77
CA ASN A 6 -2.37 -15.94 10.75
C ASN A 6 -2.98 -17.22 10.14
N ASN A 7 -2.71 -17.50 8.86
CA ASN A 7 -3.26 -18.62 8.07
C ASN A 7 -4.75 -18.54 7.70
N ASP A 8 -5.44 -17.47 8.05
CA ASP A 8 -6.80 -17.25 7.55
C ASP A 8 -6.80 -16.91 6.07
N PHE A 9 -7.96 -17.07 5.44
CA PHE A 9 -8.17 -16.77 4.04
C PHE A 9 -9.28 -15.76 3.84
N ALA A 10 -9.07 -14.89 2.85
CA ALA A 10 -10.06 -13.94 2.40
C ALA A 10 -10.27 -14.00 0.89
N VAL A 11 -11.51 -13.73 0.47
CA VAL A 11 -11.88 -13.66 -0.94
C VAL A 11 -11.46 -12.31 -1.51
N ILE A 12 -10.82 -12.35 -2.67
CA ILE A 12 -10.60 -11.17 -3.50
C ILE A 12 -11.91 -10.92 -4.23
N ALA A 13 -12.56 -9.79 -3.97
CA ALA A 13 -13.82 -9.42 -4.58
C ALA A 13 -13.64 -8.63 -5.89
N GLY A 14 -12.45 -8.07 -6.13
CA GLY A 14 -12.12 -7.40 -7.39
C GLY A 14 -10.72 -6.81 -7.40
N TYR A 15 -10.43 -6.02 -8.44
CA TYR A 15 -9.22 -5.20 -8.51
C TYR A 15 -9.52 -3.85 -9.18
N GLY A 16 -8.70 -2.86 -8.89
CA GLY A 16 -8.79 -1.52 -9.47
C GLY A 16 -7.51 -0.72 -9.26
N ASP A 17 -7.46 0.48 -9.81
CA ASP A 17 -6.35 1.40 -9.61
C ASP A 17 -6.72 2.37 -8.48
N VAL A 18 -5.76 2.64 -7.58
CA VAL A 18 -5.92 3.57 -6.45
C VAL A 18 -5.05 4.78 -6.67
N VAL A 19 -5.64 5.97 -6.56
CA VAL A 19 -4.93 7.25 -6.66
C VAL A 19 -4.78 7.83 -5.26
N ILE A 20 -3.55 8.21 -4.90
CA ILE A 20 -3.17 8.81 -3.62
C ILE A 20 -2.32 10.04 -3.95
N GLY A 21 -2.88 11.23 -3.79
CA GLY A 21 -2.22 12.46 -4.24
C GLY A 21 -1.87 12.38 -5.73
N SER A 22 -0.60 12.57 -6.08
CA SER A 22 -0.06 12.43 -7.44
C SER A 22 0.32 10.99 -7.82
N MET A 23 0.30 10.05 -6.87
CA MET A 23 0.70 8.66 -7.08
C MET A 23 -0.49 7.80 -7.50
N THR A 24 -0.29 6.92 -8.49
CA THR A 24 -1.23 5.86 -8.85
C THR A 24 -0.65 4.49 -8.56
N ILE A 25 -1.40 3.64 -7.85
CA ILE A 25 -1.09 2.23 -7.60
C ILE A 25 -2.05 1.40 -8.44
N LYS A 26 -1.50 0.71 -9.43
CA LYS A 26 -2.29 -0.09 -10.37
C LYS A 26 -2.60 -1.47 -9.82
N LYS A 27 -3.73 -2.06 -10.24
CA LYS A 27 -4.10 -3.45 -9.96
C LYS A 27 -4.12 -3.80 -8.46
N VAL A 28 -4.64 -2.88 -7.64
CA VAL A 28 -4.88 -3.12 -6.21
C VAL A 28 -6.05 -4.07 -6.05
N TYR A 29 -5.89 -5.12 -5.24
CA TYR A 29 -6.95 -6.08 -4.95
C TYR A 29 -7.89 -5.57 -3.87
N TYR A 30 -9.19 -5.62 -4.14
CA TYR A 30 -10.22 -5.45 -3.12
C TYR A 30 -10.46 -6.81 -2.44
N VAL A 31 -10.21 -6.88 -1.14
CA VAL A 31 -10.26 -8.12 -0.36
C VAL A 31 -11.30 -7.95 0.75
N ASN A 32 -12.28 -8.86 0.78
CA ASN A 32 -13.32 -8.83 1.81
C ASN A 32 -12.72 -9.07 3.19
N ARG A 33 -13.29 -8.44 4.22
CA ARG A 33 -12.89 -8.50 5.64
C ARG A 33 -11.62 -7.74 6.03
N LEU A 34 -10.99 -7.02 5.10
CA LEU A 34 -9.92 -6.08 5.43
C LEU A 34 -10.53 -4.74 5.89
N GLY A 35 -10.29 -4.37 7.15
CA GLY A 35 -10.74 -3.08 7.70
C GLY A 35 -9.89 -1.89 7.27
N HIS A 36 -8.68 -2.16 6.76
CA HIS A 36 -7.74 -1.15 6.28
C HIS A 36 -7.04 -1.63 5.01
N ASN A 37 -6.56 -0.70 4.21
CA ASN A 37 -5.75 -1.02 3.03
C ASN A 37 -4.37 -1.52 3.45
N LEU A 38 -3.87 -2.54 2.75
CA LEU A 38 -2.51 -3.03 2.90
C LEU A 38 -1.69 -2.62 1.68
N PHE A 39 -0.59 -1.91 1.93
CA PHE A 39 0.41 -1.58 0.92
C PHE A 39 1.71 -2.29 1.26
N SER A 40 2.38 -2.86 0.25
CA SER A 40 3.72 -3.41 0.44
C SER A 40 4.75 -2.30 0.32
N VAL A 41 5.69 -2.24 1.27
CA VAL A 41 6.83 -1.32 1.22
C VAL A 41 7.63 -1.50 -0.06
N GLY A 42 7.82 -2.75 -0.51
CA GLY A 42 8.53 -3.04 -1.75
C GLY A 42 7.89 -2.40 -2.97
N GLN A 43 6.55 -2.31 -3.03
CA GLN A 43 5.85 -1.65 -4.14
C GLN A 43 6.13 -0.15 -4.22
N PHE A 44 6.44 0.49 -3.09
CA PHE A 44 6.87 1.90 -3.06
C PHE A 44 8.33 2.02 -3.50
N CYS A 45 9.21 1.18 -2.96
CA CYS A 45 10.63 1.18 -3.31
C CYS A 45 10.88 0.86 -4.79
N ASP A 46 10.12 -0.07 -5.38
CA ASP A 46 10.19 -0.42 -6.81
C ASP A 46 9.83 0.78 -7.72
N LYS A 47 9.10 1.77 -7.19
CA LYS A 47 8.75 3.02 -7.88
C LYS A 47 9.72 4.17 -7.56
N GLY A 48 10.82 3.90 -6.86
CA GLY A 48 11.80 4.92 -6.46
C GLY A 48 11.36 5.78 -5.28
N LEU A 49 10.30 5.41 -4.56
CA LEU A 49 9.84 6.16 -3.41
C LEU A 49 10.62 5.78 -2.14
N GLU A 50 10.98 6.79 -1.36
CA GLU A 50 11.62 6.61 -0.05
C GLU A 50 10.55 6.31 1.00
N VAL A 51 10.72 5.22 1.76
CA VAL A 51 9.85 4.89 2.89
C VAL A 51 10.62 5.06 4.20
N THR A 52 10.19 5.99 5.04
CA THR A 52 10.84 6.29 6.32
C THR A 52 9.93 5.91 7.48
N PHE A 53 10.41 5.02 8.36
CA PHE A 53 9.68 4.65 9.58
C PHE A 53 10.14 5.49 10.77
N ARG A 54 9.19 5.99 11.55
CA ARG A 54 9.39 6.50 12.91
C ARG A 54 8.55 5.65 13.88
N LYS A 55 8.71 5.88 15.19
CA LYS A 55 8.09 5.08 16.26
C LYS A 55 6.59 4.81 16.06
N SER A 56 5.85 5.77 15.50
CA SER A 56 4.39 5.67 15.30
C SER A 56 3.90 6.20 13.96
N THR A 57 4.82 6.50 13.03
CA THR A 57 4.46 7.08 11.73
C THR A 57 5.32 6.49 10.62
N CYS A 58 4.80 6.51 9.41
CA CYS A 58 5.49 6.03 8.21
C CYS A 58 5.30 7.07 7.12
N PHE A 59 6.39 7.60 6.59
CA PHE A 59 6.35 8.58 5.50
C PHE A 59 6.74 7.90 4.20
N VAL A 60 6.01 8.20 3.13
CA VAL A 60 6.42 7.85 1.76
C VAL A 60 6.72 9.14 1.02
N ARG A 61 7.97 9.32 0.59
CA ARG A 61 8.46 10.52 -0.09
C ARG A 61 8.81 10.24 -1.54
N ASN A 62 8.59 11.21 -2.41
CA ASN A 62 9.14 11.19 -3.76
C ASN A 62 10.60 11.66 -3.78
N GLU A 63 11.22 11.65 -4.97
CA GLU A 63 12.62 12.07 -5.16
C GLU A 63 12.87 13.54 -4.82
N ASP A 64 11.85 14.40 -4.90
CA ASP A 64 11.90 15.81 -4.52
C ASP A 64 11.77 16.04 -3.00
N GLY A 65 11.59 14.97 -2.22
CA GLY A 65 11.40 15.03 -0.77
C GLY A 65 9.98 15.41 -0.32
N VAL A 66 9.00 15.41 -1.23
CA VAL A 66 7.59 15.68 -0.93
C VAL A 66 6.93 14.44 -0.32
N ASP A 67 6.28 14.62 0.83
CA ASP A 67 5.48 13.58 1.49
C ASP A 67 4.22 13.28 0.68
N LEU A 68 4.10 12.03 0.21
CA LEU A 68 2.92 11.50 -0.50
C LEU A 68 1.94 10.79 0.45
N LEU A 69 2.45 10.21 1.54
CA LEU A 69 1.72 9.51 2.59
C LEU A 69 2.41 9.74 3.94
N THR A 70 1.63 9.83 5.03
CA THR A 70 2.11 10.00 6.41
C THR A 70 1.44 9.02 7.36
#